data_AF-A0A8C2FDE6-F1
#
_entry.id   AF-A0A8C2FDE6-F1
#
_cell.length_a   1.000
_cell.length_b   1.000
_cell.length_c   1.000
_cell.angle_alpha   90.00
_cell.angle_beta   90.00
_cell.angle_gamma   90.00
#
_symmetry.space_group_name_H-M   'P 1'
#
loop_
_entity.id
_entity.type
_entity.pdbx_description
1 polymer ?
#
loop_
_entity_poly.entity_id
_entity_poly.type
_entity_poly.pdbx_seq_one_letter_code
_entity_poly.pdbx_strand_id
1 'polypeptide(L)'
;MEMKAYDGFNVFIPLLLSCTSVFTVVTDPKVTGYQGHDVTLLCQYIHGSTEDKIQQVQWTWQNQSSKYQIMVFHMDLGLSMHETPLKDRVSFSRSSPSIDDVSIIIKDVKISDQGVYSCDYTIFPSGSHTGQTTLIVLECNPPVLSTAKAVGIVTAVVIITLVITVVGYLFLRNRRYVTTKHLVNASKYDRFMPTAN
;
A
#
# COMPACT_ATOMS: atom_id res chain seq x y z
N MET A 1 42.22 51.77 -28.61
CA MET A 1 41.27 52.14 -29.69
C MET A 1 41.54 51.12 -30.78
N GLU A 2 40.82 50.01 -30.84
CA GLU A 2 39.41 49.90 -31.21
C GLU A 2 38.71 48.75 -30.47
N MET A 3 37.44 48.98 -30.17
CA MET A 3 36.45 48.03 -29.67
C MET A 3 35.91 47.18 -30.83
N LYS A 4 35.76 45.86 -30.65
CA LYS A 4 34.65 45.12 -31.25
C LYS A 4 34.00 44.23 -30.18
N ALA A 5 32.71 44.48 -30.00
CA ALA A 5 31.77 43.77 -29.13
C ALA A 5 30.90 42.81 -29.96
N TYR A 6 30.11 41.98 -29.24
CA TYR A 6 29.10 40.99 -29.70
C TYR A 6 29.66 39.67 -30.24
N ASP A 7 29.11 38.49 -29.96
CA ASP A 7 28.16 37.95 -28.97
C ASP A 7 28.08 36.45 -29.34
N GLY A 8 28.05 35.54 -28.37
CA GLY A 8 27.97 34.12 -28.70
C GLY A 8 28.10 33.23 -27.49
N PHE A 9 26.99 33.06 -26.77
CA PHE A 9 26.78 32.02 -25.78
C PHE A 9 27.10 30.63 -26.40
N ASN A 10 28.32 30.14 -26.21
CA ASN A 10 28.65 28.72 -26.43
C ASN A 10 28.92 28.08 -25.08
N VAL A 11 27.85 27.92 -24.30
CA VAL A 11 27.85 26.92 -23.22
C VAL A 11 27.76 25.58 -23.93
N PHE A 12 28.91 25.00 -24.27
CA PHE A 12 29.03 23.57 -24.49
C PHE A 12 28.67 22.90 -23.16
N ILE A 13 27.38 22.62 -22.96
CA ILE A 13 26.95 21.65 -21.95
C ILE A 13 27.37 20.30 -22.52
N PRO A 14 28.42 19.63 -22.00
CA PRO A 14 28.60 18.24 -22.36
C PRO A 14 27.35 17.53 -21.84
N LEU A 15 26.58 16.96 -22.76
CA LEU A 15 25.53 16.02 -22.43
C LEU A 15 26.23 14.91 -21.63
N LEU A 16 26.16 14.97 -20.30
CA LEU A 16 26.60 13.90 -19.43
C LEU A 16 25.78 12.70 -19.86
N LEU A 17 26.39 11.81 -20.66
CA LEU A 17 25.83 10.51 -20.96
C LEU A 17 25.39 9.93 -19.62
N SER A 18 24.08 9.80 -19.45
CA SER A 18 23.54 9.25 -18.23
C SER A 18 24.16 7.87 -18.07
N CYS A 19 24.58 7.57 -16.84
CA CYS A 19 25.05 6.25 -16.46
C CYS A 19 23.89 5.29 -16.71
N THR A 20 23.85 4.68 -17.89
CA THR A 20 23.01 3.51 -18.13
C THR A 20 23.75 2.37 -17.48
N SER A 21 23.50 2.17 -16.19
CA SER A 21 23.80 0.90 -15.55
C SER A 21 22.98 -0.15 -16.30
N VAL A 22 23.60 -0.84 -17.25
CA VAL A 22 23.00 -2.00 -17.88
C VAL A 22 22.93 -3.07 -16.80
N PHE A 23 21.77 -3.21 -16.16
CA PHE A 23 21.51 -4.29 -15.23
C PHE A 23 21.29 -5.56 -16.04
N THR A 24 22.14 -6.57 -15.84
CA THR A 24 22.03 -7.86 -16.52
C THR A 24 20.85 -8.68 -15.99
N VAL A 25 20.43 -8.43 -14.74
CA VAL A 25 19.22 -9.02 -14.13
C VAL A 25 18.32 -7.91 -13.62
N VAL A 26 17.07 -7.91 -14.08
CA VAL A 26 16.02 -6.96 -13.72
C VAL A 26 15.15 -7.55 -12.62
N THR A 27 15.11 -6.85 -11.49
CA THR A 27 14.26 -7.15 -10.34
C THR A 27 13.66 -5.87 -9.77
N ASP A 28 12.56 -6.00 -9.03
CA ASP A 28 12.09 -4.91 -8.19
C ASP A 28 12.97 -4.84 -6.93
N PRO A 29 13.61 -3.71 -6.60
CA PRO A 29 14.48 -3.64 -5.42
C PRO A 29 13.70 -3.86 -4.12
N LYS A 30 12.42 -3.51 -4.12
CA LYS A 30 11.53 -3.63 -2.97
C LYS A 30 10.10 -3.90 -3.44
N VAL A 31 9.46 -4.89 -2.81
CA VAL A 31 8.06 -5.25 -3.03
C VAL A 31 7.33 -5.23 -1.69
N THR A 32 6.11 -4.70 -1.68
CA THR A 32 5.23 -4.74 -0.50
C THR A 32 4.11 -5.75 -0.74
N GLY A 33 4.08 -6.80 0.06
CA GLY A 33 3.01 -7.78 0.12
C GLY A 33 2.08 -7.52 1.31
N TYR A 34 0.90 -8.12 1.27
CA TYR A 34 -0.06 -8.10 2.36
C TYR A 34 -0.26 -9.50 2.89
N GLN A 35 -0.39 -9.64 4.21
CA GLN A 35 -0.62 -10.93 4.83
C GLN A 35 -1.87 -11.60 4.25
N GLY A 36 -1.77 -12.90 3.95
CA GLY A 36 -2.86 -13.69 3.36
C GLY A 36 -3.07 -13.48 1.87
N HIS A 37 -2.30 -12.60 1.22
CA HIS A 37 -2.36 -12.35 -0.22
C HIS A 37 -1.14 -12.92 -0.93
N ASP A 38 -1.27 -13.10 -2.23
CA ASP A 38 -0.17 -13.54 -3.09
C ASP A 38 0.70 -12.33 -3.49
N VAL A 39 2.00 -12.54 -3.61
CA VAL A 39 2.94 -11.54 -4.10
C VAL A 39 3.78 -12.10 -5.22
N THR A 40 4.07 -11.29 -6.24
CA THR A 40 4.95 -11.66 -7.34
C THR A 40 6.31 -10.98 -7.14
N LEU A 41 7.39 -11.73 -7.27
CA LEU A 41 8.76 -11.22 -7.29
C LEU A 41 9.31 -11.35 -8.72
N LEU A 42 9.58 -10.21 -9.34
CA LEU A 42 10.14 -10.12 -10.69
C LEU A 42 11.59 -10.59 -10.70
N CYS A 43 11.94 -11.43 -11.67
CA CYS A 43 13.33 -11.72 -11.99
C CYS A 43 13.52 -12.07 -13.46
N GLN A 44 14.15 -11.18 -14.20
CA GLN A 44 14.36 -11.32 -15.64
C GLN A 44 15.82 -11.10 -16.02
N TYR A 45 16.37 -11.95 -16.88
CA TYR A 45 17.70 -11.76 -17.44
C TYR A 45 17.64 -10.99 -18.76
N ILE A 46 18.49 -9.98 -18.89
CA ILE A 46 18.67 -9.21 -20.12
C ILE A 46 19.99 -9.61 -20.75
N HIS A 47 19.91 -10.30 -21.89
CA HIS A 47 21.07 -10.78 -22.63
C HIS A 47 22.00 -9.64 -23.02
N GLY A 48 23.25 -9.71 -22.55
CA GLY A 48 24.31 -8.78 -22.93
C GLY A 48 25.01 -9.19 -24.22
N SER A 49 25.06 -10.50 -24.48
CA SER A 49 25.61 -11.10 -25.69
C SER A 49 24.67 -12.16 -26.25
N THR A 50 24.66 -12.32 -27.57
CA THR A 50 23.96 -13.44 -28.23
C THR A 50 24.59 -14.81 -27.96
N GLU A 51 25.80 -14.84 -27.38
CA GLU A 51 26.48 -16.08 -27.00
C GLU A 51 26.11 -16.56 -25.59
N ASP A 52 25.41 -15.73 -24.82
CA ASP A 52 25.04 -16.04 -23.44
C ASP A 52 24.07 -17.20 -23.37
N LYS A 53 24.46 -18.27 -22.67
CA LYS A 53 23.61 -19.43 -22.41
C LYS A 53 23.44 -19.62 -20.93
N ILE A 54 22.21 -19.38 -20.46
CA ILE A 54 21.82 -19.67 -19.08
C ILE A 54 21.93 -21.18 -18.85
N GLN A 55 22.71 -21.57 -17.85
CA GLN A 55 22.89 -22.96 -17.43
C GLN A 55 21.97 -23.32 -16.28
N GLN A 56 21.83 -22.37 -15.34
CA GLN A 56 21.08 -22.57 -14.11
C GLN A 56 20.50 -21.25 -13.59
N VAL A 57 19.35 -21.34 -12.95
CA VAL A 57 18.76 -20.27 -12.13
C VAL A 57 18.52 -20.80 -10.73
N GLN A 58 18.84 -20.03 -9.71
CA GLN A 58 18.59 -20.39 -8.32
C GLN A 58 17.85 -19.26 -7.60
N TRP A 59 16.88 -19.62 -6.76
CA TRP A 59 16.24 -18.68 -5.84
C TRP A 59 16.67 -18.96 -4.41
N THR A 60 17.09 -17.91 -3.70
CA THR A 60 17.39 -17.94 -2.27
C THR A 60 16.55 -16.91 -1.52
N TRP A 61 16.22 -17.22 -0.28
CA TRP A 61 15.51 -16.34 0.64
C TRP A 61 16.28 -16.22 1.94
N GLN A 62 16.54 -14.99 2.36
CA GLN A 62 17.22 -14.69 3.61
C GLN A 62 16.34 -13.78 4.47
N ASN A 63 15.99 -14.27 5.65
CA ASN A 63 15.40 -13.46 6.71
C ASN A 63 16.47 -13.07 7.74
N GLN A 64 16.07 -12.47 8.86
CA GLN A 64 17.02 -12.01 9.89
C GLN A 64 17.76 -13.16 10.61
N SER A 65 17.23 -14.38 10.57
CA SER A 65 17.73 -15.52 11.35
C SER A 65 18.36 -16.61 10.51
N SER A 66 17.98 -16.73 9.23
CA SER A 66 18.32 -17.88 8.40
C SER A 66 18.32 -17.53 6.91
N LYS A 67 19.12 -18.27 6.16
CA LYS A 67 19.16 -18.24 4.70
C LYS A 67 18.78 -19.61 4.16
N TYR A 68 17.87 -19.64 3.21
CA TYR A 68 17.33 -20.83 2.58
C TYR A 68 17.55 -20.78 1.08
N GLN A 69 17.92 -21.92 0.50
CA GLN A 69 17.78 -22.14 -0.94
C GLN A 69 16.35 -22.62 -1.17
N ILE A 70 15.58 -21.91 -1.99
CA ILE A 70 14.16 -22.21 -2.23
C ILE A 70 14.06 -23.26 -3.34
N MET A 71 14.72 -22.98 -4.46
CA MET A 71 14.70 -23.84 -5.64
C MET A 71 15.89 -23.58 -6.54
N VAL A 72 16.19 -24.58 -7.36
CA VAL A 72 17.19 -24.53 -8.42
C VAL A 72 16.56 -25.06 -9.69
N PHE A 73 16.68 -24.34 -10.79
CA PHE A 73 16.29 -24.76 -12.12
C PHE A 73 17.53 -24.88 -12.99
N HIS A 74 17.89 -26.10 -13.35
CA HIS A 74 19.00 -26.39 -14.25
C HIS A 74 18.46 -26.76 -15.63
N MET A 75 19.09 -26.30 -16.71
CA MET A 75 18.57 -26.52 -18.08
C MET A 75 18.43 -28.01 -18.42
N ASP A 76 19.42 -28.82 -18.08
CA ASP A 76 19.39 -30.27 -18.39
C ASP A 76 18.68 -31.13 -17.34
N LEU A 77 18.73 -30.75 -16.06
CA LEU A 77 18.22 -31.56 -14.94
C LEU A 77 16.82 -31.15 -14.49
N GLY A 78 16.31 -30.01 -14.97
CA GLY A 78 15.01 -29.46 -14.61
C GLY A 78 14.98 -28.78 -13.24
N LEU A 79 13.76 -28.71 -12.68
CA LEU A 79 13.48 -28.01 -11.42
C LEU A 79 13.69 -28.91 -10.20
N SER A 80 14.38 -28.38 -9.20
CA SER A 80 14.54 -28.97 -7.87
C SER A 80 14.08 -28.00 -6.79
N MET A 81 13.04 -28.38 -6.04
CA MET A 81 12.48 -27.63 -4.91
C MET A 81 13.10 -28.11 -3.60
N HIS A 82 13.54 -27.19 -2.75
CA HIS A 82 14.17 -27.51 -1.47
C HIS A 82 13.16 -27.44 -0.32
N GLU A 83 13.41 -28.21 0.75
CA GLU A 83 12.61 -28.16 1.96
C GLU A 83 12.83 -26.84 2.71
N THR A 84 11.84 -25.96 2.61
CA THR A 84 11.85 -24.65 3.25
C THR A 84 10.43 -24.30 3.75
N PRO A 85 10.28 -23.31 4.64
CA PRO A 85 8.96 -22.77 5.01
C PRO A 85 8.12 -22.24 3.83
N LEU A 86 8.70 -22.14 2.64
CA LEU A 86 8.10 -21.62 1.42
C LEU A 86 7.75 -22.71 0.38
N LYS A 87 8.18 -23.96 0.57
CA LYS A 87 8.14 -25.02 -0.47
C LYS A 87 6.78 -25.16 -1.18
N ASP A 88 5.69 -25.15 -0.43
CA ASP A 88 4.33 -25.37 -0.98
C ASP A 88 3.62 -24.07 -1.39
N ARG A 89 4.28 -22.92 -1.23
CA ARG A 89 3.72 -21.60 -1.50
C ARG A 89 4.41 -20.87 -2.63
N VAL A 90 5.54 -21.38 -3.12
CA VAL A 90 6.30 -20.79 -4.23
C VAL A 90 6.00 -21.52 -5.53
N SER A 91 5.72 -20.75 -6.58
CA SER A 91 5.60 -21.25 -7.96
C SER A 91 6.08 -20.19 -8.94
N PHE A 92 6.43 -20.58 -10.16
CA PHE A 92 6.67 -19.61 -11.22
C PHE A 92 5.41 -18.77 -11.50
N SER A 93 5.60 -17.49 -11.84
CA SER A 93 4.50 -16.56 -12.12
C SER A 93 3.75 -16.92 -13.42
N ARG A 94 4.46 -17.51 -14.37
CA ARG A 94 3.93 -18.03 -15.63
C ARG A 94 3.86 -19.55 -15.57
N SER A 95 2.81 -20.13 -16.18
CA SER A 95 2.65 -21.58 -16.31
C SER A 95 3.72 -22.23 -17.19
N SER A 96 4.25 -21.49 -18.16
CA SER A 96 5.38 -21.87 -19.00
C SER A 96 6.43 -20.76 -18.94
N PRO A 97 7.26 -20.71 -17.88
CA PRO A 97 8.29 -19.69 -17.75
C PRO A 97 9.37 -19.88 -18.82
N SER A 98 9.81 -18.77 -19.42
CA SER A 98 11.04 -18.77 -20.21
C SER A 98 12.22 -18.80 -19.27
N ILE A 99 13.35 -19.38 -19.68
CA ILE A 99 14.56 -19.35 -18.86
C ILE A 99 15.02 -17.91 -18.56
N ASP A 100 14.68 -16.95 -19.42
CA ASP A 100 14.96 -15.53 -19.24
C ASP A 100 14.02 -14.82 -18.24
N ASP A 101 12.87 -15.43 -17.90
CA ASP A 101 11.89 -14.87 -16.96
C ASP A 101 11.43 -15.95 -15.98
N VAL A 102 12.12 -15.98 -14.85
CA VAL A 102 11.92 -16.92 -13.74
C VAL A 102 11.27 -16.24 -12.54
N SER A 103 10.45 -15.22 -12.81
CA SER A 103 9.66 -14.54 -11.79
C SER A 103 8.79 -15.54 -11.01
N ILE A 104 8.67 -15.35 -9.71
CA ILE A 104 7.94 -16.26 -8.81
C ILE A 104 6.75 -15.58 -8.16
N ILE A 105 5.75 -16.37 -7.81
CA ILE A 105 4.66 -16.00 -6.92
C ILE A 105 4.88 -16.72 -5.59
N ILE A 106 4.76 -15.97 -4.50
CA ILE A 106 4.64 -16.51 -3.15
C ILE A 106 3.18 -16.37 -2.74
N LYS A 107 2.52 -17.50 -2.50
CA LYS A 107 1.11 -17.56 -2.10
C LYS A 107 0.93 -17.39 -0.60
N ASP A 108 -0.22 -16.86 -0.20
CA ASP A 108 -0.61 -16.73 1.21
C ASP A 108 0.56 -16.20 2.07
N VAL A 109 1.01 -14.99 1.73
CA VAL A 109 2.23 -14.40 2.32
C VAL A 109 2.03 -14.19 3.82
N LYS A 110 3.07 -14.50 4.58
CA LYS A 110 3.12 -14.38 6.05
C LYS A 110 4.13 -13.30 6.44
N ILE A 111 3.93 -12.69 7.60
CA ILE A 111 4.88 -11.71 8.16
C ILE A 111 6.29 -12.31 8.29
N SER A 112 6.38 -13.61 8.59
CA SER A 112 7.63 -14.35 8.66
C SER A 112 8.38 -14.48 7.33
N ASP A 113 7.72 -14.26 6.20
CA ASP A 113 8.31 -14.38 4.86
C ASP A 113 9.09 -13.12 4.44
N GLN A 114 9.01 -12.06 5.24
CA GLN A 114 9.79 -10.84 5.04
C GLN A 114 11.29 -11.16 4.99
N GLY A 115 11.97 -10.55 4.03
CA GLY A 115 13.40 -10.79 3.84
C GLY A 115 13.89 -10.37 2.46
N VAL A 116 15.12 -10.74 2.18
CA VAL A 116 15.77 -10.53 0.88
C VAL A 116 15.67 -11.81 0.08
N TYR A 117 15.07 -11.71 -1.10
CA TYR A 117 14.99 -12.78 -2.08
C TYR A 117 16.03 -12.49 -3.16
N SER A 118 16.87 -13.47 -3.47
CA SER A 118 17.89 -13.34 -4.52
C SER A 118 17.61 -14.37 -5.61
N CYS A 119 17.67 -13.95 -6.87
CA CYS A 119 17.65 -14.81 -8.03
C CYS A 119 19.01 -14.78 -8.72
N ASP A 120 19.68 -15.92 -8.75
CA ASP A 120 21.04 -16.08 -9.22
C ASP A 120 21.03 -16.83 -10.56
N TYR A 121 21.40 -16.15 -11.64
CA TYR A 121 21.63 -16.73 -12.95
C TYR A 121 23.08 -17.17 -13.09
N THR A 122 23.31 -18.42 -13.49
CA THR A 122 24.62 -18.92 -13.92
C THR A 122 24.62 -19.04 -15.43
N ILE A 123 25.52 -18.31 -16.09
CA ILE A 123 25.54 -18.11 -17.53
C ILE A 123 26.93 -18.44 -18.05
N PHE A 124 27.00 -19.20 -19.15
CA PHE A 124 28.25 -19.44 -19.85
C PHE A 124 28.29 -18.60 -21.14
N PRO A 125 29.39 -17.87 -21.44
CA PRO A 125 30.62 -17.72 -20.65
C PRO A 125 30.59 -16.56 -19.63
N SER A 126 29.52 -15.76 -19.61
CA SER A 126 29.46 -14.48 -18.88
C SER A 126 29.53 -14.57 -17.35
N GLY A 127 29.37 -15.75 -16.76
CA GLY A 127 29.47 -15.98 -15.33
C GLY A 127 28.14 -15.84 -14.59
N SER A 128 28.21 -15.41 -13.33
CA SER A 128 27.03 -15.34 -12.45
C SER A 128 26.49 -13.92 -12.35
N HIS A 129 25.18 -13.77 -12.49
CA HIS A 129 24.48 -12.50 -12.30
C HIS A 129 23.35 -12.67 -11.27
N THR A 130 23.24 -11.74 -10.33
CA THR A 130 22.28 -11.82 -9.23
C THR A 130 21.35 -10.62 -9.26
N GLY A 131 20.04 -10.89 -9.22
CA GLY A 131 19.01 -9.92 -8.91
C GLY A 131 18.53 -10.07 -7.47
N GLN A 132 18.16 -8.98 -6.83
CA GLN A 132 17.65 -9.01 -5.45
C GLN A 132 16.37 -8.19 -5.29
N THR A 133 15.48 -8.70 -4.44
CA THR A 133 14.23 -8.05 -4.07
C THR A 133 14.02 -8.14 -2.57
N THR A 134 13.78 -6.99 -1.93
CA THR A 134 13.37 -6.95 -0.52
C THR A 134 11.85 -7.03 -0.41
N LEU A 135 11.32 -8.11 0.16
CA LEU A 135 9.89 -8.24 0.44
C LEU A 135 9.57 -7.69 1.83
N ILE A 136 8.65 -6.73 1.91
CA ILE A 136 8.04 -6.28 3.17
C ILE A 136 6.60 -6.77 3.21
N VAL A 137 6.15 -7.27 4.35
CA VAL A 137 4.78 -7.78 4.51
C VAL A 137 4.02 -6.94 5.52
N LEU A 138 2.84 -6.45 5.12
CA LEU A 138 1.96 -5.65 5.98
C LEU A 138 0.72 -6.46 6.37
N GLU A 139 0.20 -6.22 7.58
CA GLU A 139 -1.08 -6.78 8.00
C GLU A 139 -2.23 -6.09 7.26
N CYS A 140 -3.10 -6.87 6.62
CA CYS A 140 -4.33 -6.37 6.02
C CYS A 140 -5.45 -6.36 7.08
N ASN A 141 -5.30 -5.58 8.16
CA ASN A 141 -6.38 -5.39 9.11
C ASN A 141 -7.33 -4.31 8.54
N PRO A 142 -8.57 -4.63 8.13
CA PRO A 142 -9.56 -3.59 7.90
C PRO A 142 -9.75 -2.82 9.22
N PRO A 143 -10.02 -1.51 9.19
CA PRO A 143 -10.43 -0.79 10.38
C PRO A 143 -11.75 -1.38 10.87
N VAL A 144 -11.68 -2.37 11.76
CA VAL A 144 -12.86 -2.91 12.43
C VAL A 144 -13.33 -1.83 13.41
N LEU A 145 -14.38 -1.10 13.03
CA LEU A 145 -15.16 -0.37 14.02
C LEU A 145 -15.76 -1.44 14.93
N SER A 146 -15.09 -1.69 16.06
CA SER A 146 -15.59 -2.62 17.08
C SER A 146 -17.08 -2.35 17.30
N THR A 147 -17.89 -3.41 17.34
CA THR A 147 -19.33 -3.33 17.60
C THR A 147 -19.63 -2.48 18.83
N ALA A 148 -18.76 -2.52 19.85
CA ALA A 148 -18.84 -1.65 21.02
C ALA A 148 -18.67 -0.16 20.70
N LYS A 149 -17.74 0.20 19.79
CA LYS A 149 -17.53 1.58 19.34
C LYS A 149 -18.70 2.09 18.50
N ALA A 150 -19.24 1.26 17.61
CA ALA A 150 -20.42 1.60 16.81
C ALA A 150 -21.65 1.84 17.71
N VAL A 151 -21.89 0.95 18.69
CA VAL A 151 -22.98 1.09 19.66
C VAL A 151 -22.81 2.37 20.49
N GLY A 152 -21.59 2.67 20.95
CA GLY A 152 -21.31 3.90 21.71
C GLY A 152 -21.63 5.19 20.94
N ILE A 153 -21.37 5.22 19.62
CA ILE A 153 -21.70 6.38 18.78
C ILE A 153 -23.22 6.52 18.64
N VAL A 154 -23.92 5.43 18.35
CA VAL A 154 -25.38 5.45 18.17
C VAL A 154 -26.10 5.87 19.45
N THR A 155 -25.69 5.33 20.61
CA THR A 155 -26.30 5.68 21.89
C THR A 155 -26.09 7.15 22.23
N ALA A 156 -24.89 7.68 22.02
CA ALA A 156 -24.61 9.10 22.24
C ALA A 156 -25.49 10.01 21.37
N VAL A 157 -25.64 9.70 20.07
CA VAL A 157 -26.49 10.48 19.15
C VAL A 157 -27.95 10.45 19.60
N VAL A 158 -28.49 9.27 19.95
CA VAL A 158 -29.88 9.15 20.43
C VAL A 158 -30.10 9.95 21.71
N ILE A 159 -29.19 9.85 22.68
CA ILE A 159 -29.30 10.60 23.95
C ILE A 159 -29.25 12.11 23.69
N ILE A 160 -28.35 12.58 22.84
CA ILE A 160 -28.24 14.00 22.49
C ILE A 160 -29.52 14.50 21.82
N THR A 161 -30.09 13.75 20.87
CA THR A 161 -31.35 14.14 20.22
C THR A 161 -32.53 14.17 21.19
N LEU A 162 -32.61 13.23 22.13
CA LEU A 162 -33.62 13.22 23.17
C LEU A 162 -33.49 14.41 24.12
N VAL A 163 -32.27 14.75 24.55
CA VAL A 163 -32.03 15.91 25.41
C VAL A 163 -32.43 17.21 24.71
N ILE A 164 -32.02 17.38 23.45
CA ILE A 164 -32.35 18.59 22.66
C ILE A 164 -33.87 18.73 22.49
N THR A 165 -34.56 17.64 22.15
CA THR A 165 -36.02 17.67 21.95
C THR A 165 -36.77 17.97 23.25
N VAL A 166 -36.36 17.36 24.37
CA VAL A 166 -36.96 17.62 25.70
C VAL A 166 -36.71 19.06 26.14
N VAL A 167 -35.48 19.56 26.05
CA VAL A 167 -35.15 20.95 26.44
C VAL A 167 -35.90 21.94 25.55
N GLY A 168 -35.92 21.71 24.24
CA GLY A 168 -36.70 22.52 23.30
C GLY A 168 -38.18 22.54 23.64
N TYR A 169 -38.78 21.37 23.93
CA TYR A 169 -40.17 21.26 24.34
C TYR A 169 -40.47 22.01 25.65
N LEU A 170 -39.62 21.85 26.68
CA LEU A 170 -39.76 22.55 27.95
C LEU A 170 -39.65 24.06 27.78
N PHE A 171 -38.72 24.53 26.96
CA PHE A 171 -38.55 25.94 26.65
C PHE A 171 -39.77 26.52 25.92
N LEU A 172 -40.28 25.81 24.90
CA LEU A 172 -41.51 26.19 24.18
C LEU A 172 -42.72 26.22 25.10
N ARG A 173 -42.87 25.21 25.97
CA ARG A 173 -43.94 25.15 26.96
C ARG A 173 -43.87 26.31 27.94
N ASN A 174 -42.67 26.63 28.45
CA ASN A 174 -42.49 27.75 29.37
C ASN A 174 -42.81 29.09 28.70
N ARG A 175 -42.36 29.29 27.45
CA ARG A 175 -42.73 30.46 26.65
C ARG A 175 -44.24 30.56 26.46
N ARG A 176 -44.90 29.47 26.03
CA ARG A 176 -46.37 29.44 25.87
C ARG A 176 -47.08 29.73 27.18
N TYR A 177 -46.65 29.13 28.29
CA TYR A 177 -47.20 29.33 29.63
C TYR A 177 -47.10 30.79 30.10
N VAL A 178 -45.97 31.45 29.83
CA VAL A 178 -45.77 32.88 30.10
C VAL A 178 -46.66 33.73 29.20
N THR A 179 -46.72 33.46 27.89
CA THR A 179 -47.57 34.19 26.94
C THR A 179 -49.06 34.07 27.27
N THR A 180 -49.57 32.87 27.57
CA THR A 180 -50.99 32.71 27.96
C THR A 180 -51.31 33.40 29.27
N LYS A 181 -50.39 33.41 30.25
CA LYS A 181 -50.58 34.21 31.48
C LYS A 181 -50.68 35.70 31.18
N HIS A 182 -49.83 36.26 30.30
CA HIS A 182 -49.91 37.67 29.92
C HIS A 182 -51.20 38.02 29.18
N LEU A 183 -51.65 37.16 28.26
CA LEU A 183 -52.90 37.37 27.51
C LEU A 183 -54.15 37.28 28.40
N VAL A 184 -54.18 36.33 29.35
CA VAL A 184 -55.27 36.23 30.33
C VAL A 184 -55.29 37.42 31.28
N ASN A 185 -54.12 37.92 31.71
CA ASN A 185 -54.02 39.13 32.53
C ASN A 185 -54.41 40.40 31.75
N ALA A 186 -54.10 40.51 30.46
CA ALA A 186 -54.52 41.62 29.60
C ALA A 186 -56.04 41.63 29.38
N SER A 187 -56.64 40.48 29.05
CA SER A 187 -58.11 40.32 28.95
C SER A 187 -58.85 40.63 30.26
N LYS A 188 -58.19 40.45 31.40
CA LYS A 188 -58.74 40.81 32.72
C LYS A 188 -58.73 42.33 32.96
N TYR A 189 -57.78 43.07 32.38
CA TYR A 189 -57.70 44.53 32.46
C TYR A 189 -58.69 45.24 31.52
N ASP A 190 -58.88 44.73 30.30
CA ASP A 190 -59.86 45.30 29.35
C ASP A 190 -61.31 45.19 29.83
N ARG A 191 -61.61 44.21 30.70
CA ARG A 191 -62.94 44.03 31.29
C ARG A 191 -63.29 45.04 32.40
N PHE A 192 -62.35 45.88 32.82
CA PHE A 192 -62.50 46.83 33.93
C PHE A 192 -62.38 48.31 33.52
N MET A 193 -62.29 48.63 32.22
CA MET A 193 -62.33 50.01 31.74
C MET A 193 -63.79 50.52 31.69
N PRO A 194 -64.16 51.57 32.45
CA PRO A 194 -65.46 52.20 32.31
C PRO A 194 -65.51 53.01 31.01
N THR A 195 -66.59 52.88 30.24
CA THR A 195 -66.91 53.81 29.16
C THR A 195 -67.12 55.20 29.76
N ALA A 196 -66.18 56.11 29.48
CA ALA A 196 -66.32 57.52 29.82
C ALA A 196 -67.45 58.13 28.98
N ASN A 197 -68.54 58.51 29.65
CA ASN A 197 -69.53 59.47 29.17
C ASN A 197 -69.34 60.78 29.93
#